data_AF-A0A9X1NB09-F1
#
_entry.id   AF-A0A9X1NB09-F1
#
_cell.length_a   1.000
_cell.length_b   1.000
_cell.length_c   1.000
_cell.angle_alpha   90.00
_cell.angle_beta   90.00
_cell.angle_gamma   90.00
#
_symmetry.space_group_name_H-M   'P 1'
#
loop_
_entity.id
_entity.type
_entity.pdbx_description
1 polymer ?
#
loop_
_entity_poly.entity_id
_entity_poly.type
_entity_poly.pdbx_seq_one_letter_code
_entity_poly.pdbx_strand_id
1 'polypeptide(L)'
;MNIFSFDAETNGLYGSHWAIGAVVLDEQGEVVDQFGEMVDPDIWVDDPWVRENIVPVVDLPRVDTNQQLLENFWQFWMRHRETSLCVADFGHVVEAHLMRSCVQLDHEARQWKGPYPMHELGTALLFADIDPDINRREFIGRPDLVQHEPVHDSLAAGLGWLKARAMVERP
;
A
#
# COMPACT_ATOMS: atom_id res chain seq x y z
N MET A 1 8.39 13.25 -10.70
CA MET A 1 8.41 12.73 -9.32
C MET A 1 7.82 11.34 -9.34
N ASN A 2 8.50 10.38 -8.71
CA ASN A 2 8.03 8.99 -8.66
C ASN A 2 6.76 8.87 -7.80
N ILE A 3 6.04 7.77 -7.93
CA ILE A 3 4.90 7.42 -7.07
C ILE A 3 5.32 6.28 -6.17
N PHE A 4 5.29 6.50 -4.85
CA PHE A 4 5.39 5.45 -3.86
C PHE A 4 3.97 5.03 -3.50
N SER A 5 3.57 3.83 -3.91
CA SER A 5 2.26 3.28 -3.56
C SER A 5 2.43 2.05 -2.68
N PHE A 6 1.58 1.92 -1.67
CA PHE A 6 1.67 0.85 -0.69
C PHE A 6 0.29 0.44 -0.19
N ASP A 7 0.24 -0.79 0.29
CA ASP A 7 -0.95 -1.48 0.77
C ASP A 7 -0.51 -2.48 1.85
N ALA A 8 -1.43 -2.85 2.75
CA ALA A 8 -1.15 -3.87 3.74
C ALA A 8 -2.41 -4.66 4.12
N GLU A 9 -2.20 -5.92 4.49
CA GLU A 9 -3.26 -6.76 5.05
C GLU A 9 -3.15 -6.83 6.57
N THR A 10 -4.31 -6.81 7.23
CA THR A 10 -4.44 -6.75 8.69
C THR A 10 -5.26 -7.91 9.24
N ASN A 11 -5.03 -8.25 10.51
CA ASN A 11 -5.84 -9.24 11.23
C ASN A 11 -7.19 -8.62 11.64
N GLY A 12 -8.10 -8.51 10.67
CA GLY A 12 -9.31 -7.72 10.74
C GLY A 12 -9.03 -6.23 10.48
N LEU A 13 -10.05 -5.45 10.09
CA LEU A 13 -9.90 -4.09 9.55
C LEU A 13 -9.04 -3.13 10.41
N TYR A 14 -9.10 -3.25 11.74
CA TYR A 14 -8.35 -2.41 12.69
C TYR A 14 -7.22 -3.18 13.41
N GLY A 15 -6.92 -4.40 12.98
CA GLY A 15 -5.95 -5.27 13.61
C GLY A 15 -4.50 -4.95 13.24
N SER A 16 -3.60 -5.81 13.72
CA SER A 16 -2.18 -5.75 13.40
C SER A 16 -1.92 -6.14 11.94
N HIS A 17 -0.99 -5.45 11.30
CA HIS A 17 -0.50 -5.77 9.96
C HIS A 17 0.19 -7.13 9.96
N TRP A 18 -0.09 -7.96 8.97
CA TRP A 18 0.58 -9.26 8.80
C TRP A 18 1.23 -9.43 7.43
N ALA A 19 0.85 -8.64 6.43
CA ALA A 19 1.52 -8.55 5.14
C ALA A 19 1.56 -7.10 4.66
N ILE A 20 2.64 -6.69 3.99
CA ILE A 20 2.81 -5.33 3.47
C ILE A 20 3.42 -5.42 2.07
N GLY A 21 2.87 -4.63 1.15
CA GLY A 21 3.38 -4.45 -0.20
C GLY A 21 3.61 -2.98 -0.50
N ALA A 22 4.59 -2.70 -1.35
CA ALA A 22 4.77 -1.38 -1.93
C ALA A 22 5.45 -1.46 -3.30
N VAL A 23 5.14 -0.50 -4.15
CA VAL A 23 5.83 -0.26 -5.42
C VAL A 23 6.27 1.19 -5.51
N VAL A 24 7.38 1.41 -6.20
CA VAL A 24 7.80 2.73 -6.66
C VAL A 24 7.69 2.75 -8.17
N LEU A 25 6.85 3.64 -8.68
CA LEU A 25 6.63 3.85 -10.10
C LEU A 25 7.33 5.13 -10.57
N ASP A 26 7.90 5.12 -11.75
CA ASP A 26 8.26 6.35 -12.44
C ASP A 26 7.02 7.06 -13.02
N GLU A 27 7.22 8.18 -13.71
CA GLU A 27 6.11 8.95 -14.31
C GLU A 27 5.44 8.24 -15.50
N GLN A 28 6.10 7.23 -16.07
CA GLN A 28 5.57 6.42 -17.16
C GLN A 28 4.77 5.21 -16.64
N GLY A 29 4.83 4.94 -15.34
CA GLY A 29 4.17 3.81 -14.70
C GLY A 29 5.03 2.55 -14.65
N GLU A 30 6.33 2.65 -14.93
CA GLU A 30 7.24 1.52 -14.81
C GLU A 30 7.68 1.33 -13.35
N VAL A 31 7.73 0.08 -12.90
CA VAL A 31 8.19 -0.27 -11.55
C VAL A 31 9.71 -0.12 -11.49
N VAL A 32 10.20 0.77 -10.62
CA VAL A 32 11.63 1.04 -10.42
C VAL A 32 12.18 0.48 -9.10
N ASP A 33 11.33 0.22 -8.11
CA ASP A 33 11.65 -0.52 -6.89
C ASP A 33 10.37 -1.15 -6.32
N GLN A 34 10.49 -2.20 -5.52
CA GLN A 34 9.35 -2.89 -4.91
C GLN A 34 9.69 -3.49 -3.54
N PHE A 35 8.67 -3.65 -2.71
CA PHE A 35 8.73 -4.29 -1.41
C PHE A 35 7.55 -5.23 -1.24
N GLY A 36 7.78 -6.40 -0.67
CA GLY A 36 6.74 -7.35 -0.31
C GLY A 36 7.26 -8.30 0.75
N GLU A 37 6.68 -8.25 1.94
CA GLU A 37 7.01 -9.16 3.04
C GLU A 37 5.76 -9.46 3.87
N MET A 38 5.78 -10.59 4.57
CA MET A 38 4.74 -10.98 5.51
C MET A 38 5.31 -11.67 6.75
N VAL A 39 4.53 -11.74 7.82
CA VAL A 39 4.76 -12.66 8.93
C VAL A 39 3.93 -13.92 8.74
N ASP A 40 4.19 -14.98 9.52
CA ASP A 40 3.45 -16.23 9.42
C ASP A 40 1.94 -16.03 9.77
N PRO A 41 1.02 -16.16 8.79
CA PRO A 41 -0.40 -15.93 9.05
C PRO A 41 -1.02 -16.97 9.99
N ASP A 42 -0.41 -18.15 10.15
CA ASP A 42 -0.88 -19.14 11.13
C ASP A 42 -0.65 -18.72 12.58
N ILE A 43 0.27 -17.78 12.80
CA ILE A 43 0.57 -17.22 14.13
C ILE A 43 -0.15 -15.88 14.34
N TRP A 44 -0.23 -15.07 13.29
CA TRP A 44 -0.61 -13.66 13.40
C TRP A 44 -2.04 -13.32 12.97
N VAL A 45 -2.77 -14.26 12.33
CA VAL A 45 -4.13 -14.04 11.84
C VAL A 45 -5.09 -15.02 12.51
N ASP A 46 -5.97 -14.50 13.36
CA ASP A 46 -7.04 -15.25 14.01
C ASP A 46 -8.45 -14.83 13.54
N ASP A 47 -8.57 -13.72 12.80
CA ASP A 47 -9.82 -13.30 12.19
C ASP A 47 -10.29 -14.33 11.15
N PRO A 48 -11.48 -14.95 11.31
CA PRO A 48 -11.94 -16.02 10.43
C PRO A 48 -12.12 -15.58 8.98
N TRP A 49 -12.57 -14.34 8.77
CA TRP A 49 -12.82 -13.83 7.42
C TRP A 49 -11.49 -13.62 6.70
N VAL A 50 -10.49 -13.04 7.36
CA VAL A 50 -9.14 -12.86 6.79
C VAL A 50 -8.51 -14.22 6.48
N ARG A 51 -8.61 -15.20 7.38
CA ARG A 51 -8.07 -16.56 7.14
C ARG A 51 -8.69 -17.25 5.93
N GLU A 52 -9.99 -17.06 5.71
CA GLU A 52 -10.71 -17.70 4.61
C GLU A 52 -10.49 -16.97 3.27
N ASN A 53 -10.43 -15.64 3.27
CA ASN A 53 -10.52 -14.84 2.05
C ASN A 53 -9.20 -14.21 1.60
N ILE A 54 -8.29 -13.90 2.54
CA ILE A 54 -7.09 -13.10 2.26
C ILE A 54 -5.82 -13.94 2.37
N VAL A 55 -5.67 -14.73 3.44
CA VAL A 55 -4.50 -15.60 3.63
C VAL A 55 -4.20 -16.51 2.42
N PRO A 56 -5.20 -17.09 1.71
CA PRO A 56 -4.91 -17.96 0.57
C PRO A 56 -4.32 -17.26 -0.66
N VAL A 57 -4.42 -15.93 -0.76
CA VAL A 57 -3.99 -15.16 -1.94
C VAL A 57 -2.69 -14.39 -1.73
N VAL A 58 -2.24 -14.25 -0.48
CA VAL A 58 -0.97 -13.57 -0.14
C VAL A 58 0.17 -14.59 -0.11
N ASP A 59 1.13 -14.40 -1.02
CA ASP A 59 2.36 -15.21 -1.08
C ASP A 59 3.58 -14.30 -1.18
N LEU A 60 4.08 -13.87 -0.01
CA LEU A 60 5.21 -12.96 0.12
C LEU A 60 6.36 -13.59 0.92
N PRO A 61 7.61 -13.12 0.74
CA PRO A 61 8.73 -13.48 1.60
C PRO A 61 8.38 -13.31 3.09
N ARG A 62 8.69 -14.33 3.89
CA ARG A 62 8.37 -14.34 5.32
C ARG A 62 9.50 -13.74 6.16
N VAL A 63 9.12 -12.98 7.18
CA VAL A 63 9.99 -12.51 8.27
C VAL A 63 9.46 -12.99 9.62
N ASP A 64 10.36 -13.09 10.61
CA ASP A 64 10.06 -13.77 11.87
C ASP A 64 9.06 -13.03 12.76
N THR A 65 9.03 -11.70 12.70
CA THR A 65 8.24 -10.87 13.63
C THR A 65 7.58 -9.69 12.93
N ASN A 66 6.44 -9.25 13.48
CA ASN A 66 5.76 -8.04 13.01
C ASN A 66 6.66 -6.80 13.15
N GLN A 67 7.47 -6.71 14.22
CA GLN A 67 8.42 -5.62 14.38
C GLN A 67 9.45 -5.58 13.24
N GLN A 68 9.96 -6.74 12.80
CA GLN A 68 10.90 -6.81 11.67
C GLN A 68 10.22 -6.40 10.35
N LEU A 69 8.98 -6.85 10.14
CA LEU A 69 8.17 -6.47 8.97
C LEU A 69 8.01 -4.94 8.88
N LEU A 70 7.60 -4.31 9.99
CA LEU A 70 7.45 -2.85 10.08
C LEU A 70 8.78 -2.12 9.90
N GLU A 71 9.88 -2.66 10.45
CA GLU A 71 11.21 -2.08 10.29
C GLU A 71 11.67 -2.12 8.84
N ASN A 72 11.53 -3.26 8.17
CA ASN A 72 11.94 -3.44 6.78
C ASN A 72 11.14 -2.52 5.85
N PHE A 73 9.83 -2.45 6.04
CA PHE A 73 8.98 -1.52 5.30
C PHE A 73 9.36 -0.06 5.57
N TRP A 74 9.63 0.32 6.82
CA TRP A 74 10.07 1.67 7.15
C TRP A 74 11.39 2.02 6.46
N GLN A 75 12.37 1.11 6.43
CA GLN A 75 13.61 1.31 5.70
C GLN A 75 13.37 1.44 4.19
N PHE A 76 12.42 0.71 3.63
CA PHE A 76 11.99 0.88 2.24
C PHE A 76 11.43 2.28 1.98
N TRP A 77 10.47 2.74 2.79
CA TRP A 77 9.93 4.10 2.72
C TRP A 77 11.02 5.18 2.80
N MET A 78 11.95 5.05 3.74
CA MET A 78 13.01 6.04 3.96
C MET A 78 13.92 6.24 2.75
N ARG A 79 14.09 5.24 1.87
CA ARG A 79 14.86 5.37 0.62
C ARG A 79 14.17 6.26 -0.42
N HIS A 80 12.85 6.37 -0.36
CA HIS A 80 12.02 6.96 -1.41
C HIS A 80 11.27 8.22 -0.99
N ARG A 81 11.19 8.51 0.32
CA ARG A 81 10.38 9.61 0.89
C ARG A 81 10.68 11.01 0.36
N GLU A 82 11.90 11.27 -0.12
CA GLU A 82 12.30 12.58 -0.66
C GLU A 82 12.14 12.67 -2.19
N THR A 83 11.93 11.55 -2.87
CA THR A 83 11.92 11.45 -4.34
C THR A 83 10.56 11.05 -4.91
N SER A 84 9.61 10.69 -4.04
CA SER A 84 8.33 10.10 -4.43
C SER A 84 7.14 10.79 -3.75
N LEU A 85 6.02 10.89 -4.47
CA LEU A 85 4.71 11.18 -3.89
C LEU A 85 4.17 9.91 -3.24
N CYS A 86 3.71 10.01 -1.99
CA CYS A 86 3.11 8.89 -1.28
C CYS A 86 1.62 8.77 -1.60
N VAL A 87 1.20 7.60 -2.08
CA VAL A 87 -0.17 7.30 -2.54
C VAL A 87 -0.66 5.99 -1.92
N ALA A 88 -1.88 6.00 -1.40
CA ALA A 88 -2.63 4.81 -1.00
C ALA A 88 -3.97 4.79 -1.74
N ASP A 89 -4.65 3.64 -1.82
CA ASP A 89 -5.97 3.58 -2.44
C ASP A 89 -7.04 4.20 -1.52
N PHE A 90 -7.25 3.53 -0.38
CA PHE A 90 -8.07 3.99 0.75
C PHE A 90 -7.18 4.11 1.98
N GLY A 91 -6.36 5.16 2.02
CA GLY A 91 -5.30 5.32 3.01
C GLY A 91 -5.78 5.39 4.47
N HIS A 92 -7.08 5.61 4.69
CA HIS A 92 -7.76 5.29 5.94
C HIS A 92 -8.50 3.96 5.80
N VAL A 93 -8.36 2.96 6.68
CA VAL A 93 -7.82 2.88 8.06
C VAL A 93 -6.42 2.28 8.12
N VAL A 94 -6.08 1.44 7.15
CA VAL A 94 -5.01 0.44 7.26
C VAL A 94 -3.63 1.06 7.03
N GLU A 95 -3.47 1.89 6.00
CA GLU A 95 -2.19 2.48 5.60
C GLU A 95 -1.77 3.59 6.57
N ALA A 96 -2.72 4.43 6.99
CA ALA A 96 -2.48 5.40 8.05
C ALA A 96 -2.08 4.71 9.37
N HIS A 97 -2.72 3.58 9.70
CA HIS A 97 -2.32 2.75 10.83
C HIS A 97 -0.91 2.17 10.63
N LEU A 98 -0.57 1.71 9.43
CA LEU A 98 0.77 1.17 9.13
C LEU A 98 1.86 2.21 9.38
N MET A 99 1.69 3.41 8.82
CA MET A 99 2.67 4.49 9.01
C MET A 99 2.77 4.90 10.48
N ARG A 100 1.63 4.94 11.20
CA ARG A 100 1.64 5.18 12.64
C ARG A 100 2.40 4.09 13.40
N SER A 101 2.16 2.81 13.10
CA SER A 101 2.85 1.68 13.72
C SER A 101 4.36 1.75 13.50
N CYS A 102 4.79 2.06 12.26
CA CYS A 102 6.20 2.25 11.94
C CYS A 102 6.83 3.40 12.72
N VAL A 103 6.13 4.54 12.84
CA VAL A 103 6.60 5.69 13.62
C VAL A 103 6.68 5.34 15.11
N GLN A 104 5.71 4.60 15.64
CA GLN A 104 5.66 4.26 17.07
C GLN A 104 6.78 3.31 17.52
N LEU A 105 7.38 2.52 16.61
CA LEU A 105 8.56 1.70 16.93
C LEU A 105 9.77 2.54 17.37
N ASP A 106 9.90 3.76 16.86
CA ASP A 106 10.94 4.72 17.26
C ASP A 106 10.43 6.15 17.06
N HIS A 107 9.53 6.55 17.97
CA HIS A 107 8.81 7.82 17.85
C HIS A 107 9.76 9.03 17.80
N GLU A 108 10.80 9.03 18.62
CA GLU A 108 11.75 10.14 18.71
C GLU A 108 12.42 10.40 17.35
N ALA A 109 12.89 9.34 16.69
CA ALA A 109 13.56 9.46 15.39
C ALA A 109 12.60 9.63 14.21
N ARG A 110 11.35 9.13 14.29
CA ARG A 110 10.46 8.96 13.13
C ARG A 110 9.28 9.92 13.04
N GLN A 111 8.90 10.60 14.12
CA GLN A 111 7.67 11.43 14.19
C GLN A 111 7.51 12.47 13.05
N TRP A 112 8.60 12.94 12.44
CA TRP A 112 8.59 13.92 11.34
C TRP A 112 8.97 13.34 9.97
N LYS A 113 9.03 12.00 9.86
CA LYS A 113 9.55 11.31 8.66
C LYS A 113 8.50 10.52 7.90
N GLY A 114 7.30 10.36 8.46
CA GLY A 114 6.15 9.77 7.76
C GLY A 114 5.65 10.66 6.61
N PRO A 115 4.76 10.15 5.75
CA PRO A 115 4.19 10.88 4.64
C PRO A 115 3.28 11.99 5.16
N TYR A 116 3.51 13.21 4.68
CA TYR A 116 2.67 14.35 4.96
C TYR A 116 2.74 15.34 3.78
N PRO A 117 1.74 15.36 2.87
CA PRO A 117 0.54 14.53 2.87
C PRO A 117 0.78 13.07 2.42
N MET A 118 -0.17 12.20 2.75
CA MET A 118 -0.42 10.95 2.02
C MET A 118 -1.61 11.19 1.11
N HIS A 119 -1.49 10.86 -0.18
CA HIS A 119 -2.55 11.07 -1.16
C HIS A 119 -3.40 9.80 -1.33
N GLU A 120 -4.69 9.96 -1.62
CA GLU A 120 -5.64 8.85 -1.75
C GLU A 120 -6.17 8.74 -3.18
N LEU A 121 -6.04 7.56 -3.80
CA LEU A 121 -6.55 7.28 -5.13
C LEU A 121 -8.06 7.47 -5.20
N GLY A 122 -8.82 6.97 -4.22
CA GLY A 122 -10.28 7.12 -4.19
C GLY A 122 -10.70 8.59 -4.33
N THR A 123 -9.96 9.51 -3.69
CA THR A 123 -10.20 10.95 -3.83
C THR A 123 -9.81 11.47 -5.23
N ALA A 124 -8.70 11.01 -5.80
CA ALA A 124 -8.33 11.38 -7.18
C ALA A 124 -9.34 10.88 -8.22
N LEU A 125 -9.90 9.68 -8.04
CA LEU A 125 -10.95 9.13 -8.90
C LEU A 125 -12.23 9.97 -8.81
N LEU A 126 -12.63 10.37 -7.60
CA LEU A 126 -13.77 11.27 -7.39
C LEU A 126 -13.62 12.57 -8.18
N PHE A 127 -12.44 13.20 -8.14
CA PHE A 127 -12.17 14.43 -8.90
C PHE A 127 -12.05 14.22 -10.40
N ALA A 128 -11.84 12.98 -10.85
CA ALA A 128 -11.85 12.61 -12.26
C ALA A 128 -13.24 12.19 -12.77
N ASP A 129 -14.32 12.43 -12.00
CA ASP A 129 -15.69 11.99 -12.26
C ASP A 129 -15.82 10.46 -12.46
N ILE A 130 -14.97 9.68 -11.77
CA ILE A 130 -15.00 8.23 -11.74
C ILE A 130 -15.48 7.75 -10.37
N ASP A 131 -16.29 6.70 -10.35
CA ASP A 131 -16.72 6.04 -9.12
C ASP A 131 -15.48 5.59 -8.29
N PRO A 132 -15.30 6.10 -7.06
CA PRO A 132 -14.21 5.70 -6.19
C PRO A 132 -14.20 4.20 -5.85
N ASP A 133 -15.30 3.48 -6.04
CA ASP A 133 -15.42 2.05 -5.78
C ASP A 133 -15.23 1.17 -7.04
N ILE A 134 -14.82 1.75 -8.17
CA ILE A 134 -14.54 0.99 -9.40
C ILE A 134 -13.50 -0.13 -9.16
N ASN A 135 -13.58 -1.22 -9.91
CA ASN A 135 -12.53 -2.24 -9.87
C ASN A 135 -11.21 -1.67 -10.42
N ARG A 136 -10.19 -1.58 -9.56
CA ARG A 136 -8.88 -0.97 -9.88
C ARG A 136 -8.19 -1.69 -11.03
N ARG A 137 -8.23 -3.02 -11.01
CA ARG A 137 -7.55 -3.89 -11.99
C ARG A 137 -8.17 -3.72 -13.37
N GLU A 138 -9.50 -3.69 -13.46
CA GLU A 138 -10.20 -3.36 -14.71
C GLU A 138 -9.89 -1.93 -15.16
N PHE A 139 -9.91 -0.97 -14.22
CA PHE A 139 -9.62 0.44 -14.50
C PHE A 139 -8.22 0.62 -15.11
N ILE A 140 -7.20 -0.07 -14.61
CA ILE A 140 -5.84 0.01 -15.16
C ILE A 140 -5.57 -1.00 -16.28
N GLY A 141 -6.54 -1.83 -16.66
CA GLY A 141 -6.39 -2.82 -17.72
C GLY A 141 -5.45 -3.98 -17.37
N ARG A 142 -5.35 -4.34 -16.09
CA ARG A 142 -4.48 -5.40 -15.55
C ARG A 142 -5.28 -6.42 -14.73
N PRO A 143 -6.20 -7.18 -15.34
CA PRO A 143 -7.01 -8.20 -14.65
C PRO A 143 -6.17 -9.40 -14.17
N ASP A 144 -4.88 -9.46 -14.54
CA ASP A 144 -3.92 -10.45 -14.07
C ASP A 144 -3.43 -10.19 -12.63
N LEU A 145 -3.63 -8.99 -12.10
CA LEU A 145 -3.28 -8.66 -10.72
C LEU A 145 -4.25 -9.32 -9.74
N VAL A 146 -3.68 -9.99 -8.74
CA VAL A 146 -4.44 -10.69 -7.71
C VAL A 146 -4.95 -9.69 -6.68
N GLN A 147 -6.25 -9.72 -6.43
CA GLN A 147 -6.85 -8.90 -5.39
C GLN A 147 -6.45 -9.36 -3.99
N HIS A 148 -6.19 -8.40 -3.09
CA HIS A 148 -5.70 -8.64 -1.73
C HIS A 148 -4.29 -9.24 -1.65
N GLU A 149 -3.54 -9.17 -2.75
CA GLU A 149 -2.09 -9.35 -2.69
C GLU A 149 -1.47 -7.94 -2.59
N PRO A 150 -0.80 -7.58 -1.48
CA PRO A 150 -0.39 -6.20 -1.22
C PRO A 150 0.46 -5.55 -2.30
N VAL A 151 1.35 -6.30 -2.97
CA VAL A 151 2.21 -5.73 -4.02
C VAL A 151 1.39 -5.41 -5.28
N HIS A 152 0.48 -6.29 -5.65
CA HIS A 152 -0.47 -6.09 -6.74
C HIS A 152 -1.45 -4.96 -6.45
N ASP A 153 -1.93 -4.83 -5.22
CA ASP A 153 -2.87 -3.78 -4.82
C ASP A 153 -2.17 -2.42 -4.80
N SER A 154 -0.92 -2.37 -4.32
CA SER A 154 -0.04 -1.20 -4.45
C SER A 154 0.21 -0.82 -5.91
N LEU A 155 0.46 -1.80 -6.79
CA LEU A 155 0.66 -1.54 -8.22
C LEU A 155 -0.60 -0.99 -8.87
N ALA A 156 -1.76 -1.58 -8.56
CA ALA A 156 -3.04 -1.14 -9.06
C ALA A 156 -3.36 0.29 -8.60
N ALA A 157 -3.08 0.61 -7.34
CA ALA A 157 -3.27 1.94 -6.77
C ALA A 157 -2.33 2.98 -7.42
N GLY A 158 -1.04 2.67 -7.54
CA GLY A 158 -0.06 3.57 -8.15
C GLY A 158 -0.35 3.88 -9.63
N LEU A 159 -0.66 2.86 -10.42
CA LEU A 159 -1.07 3.04 -11.83
C LEU A 159 -2.40 3.77 -11.95
N GLY A 160 -3.36 3.45 -11.06
CA GLY A 160 -4.65 4.11 -10.97
C GLY A 160 -4.47 5.60 -10.71
N TRP A 161 -3.54 5.97 -9.82
CA TRP A 161 -3.23 7.37 -9.50
C TRP A 161 -2.67 8.12 -10.70
N LEU A 162 -1.68 7.55 -11.40
CA LEU A 162 -1.13 8.16 -12.61
C LEU A 162 -2.22 8.40 -13.66
N LYS A 163 -3.11 7.42 -13.84
CA LYS A 163 -4.23 7.51 -14.79
C LYS A 163 -5.26 8.57 -14.38
N ALA A 164 -5.68 8.58 -13.11
CA ALA A 164 -6.65 9.54 -12.59
C ALA A 164 -6.10 10.96 -12.63
N ARG A 165 -4.85 11.17 -12.21
CA ARG A 165 -4.17 12.47 -12.28
C ARG A 165 -4.15 13.02 -13.71
N ALA A 166 -3.80 12.18 -14.69
CA ALA A 166 -3.76 12.57 -16.10
C ALA A 166 -5.16 12.89 -16.69
N MET A 167 -6.25 12.51 -16.03
CA MET A 167 -7.61 12.88 -16.42
C MET A 167 -7.99 14.24 -15.83
N VAL A 168 -7.65 14.49 -14.56
CA VAL A 168 -7.92 15.77 -13.86
C VAL A 168 -7.11 16.93 -14.46
N GLU A 169 -5.87 16.66 -14.91
CA GLU A 169 -4.99 17.67 -15.49
C GLU A 169 -5.36 18.08 -16.93
N ARG A 170 -6.37 17.45 -17.55
CA ARG A 170 -6.82 17.81 -18.90
C ARG A 170 -7.80 18.98 -18.82
N PRO A 171 -7.49 20.12 -19.47
CA PRO A 171 -8.37 21.30 -19.49
C PRO A 171 -9.64 21.10 -20.33
#